data_AF-A0A1I8BQC3-F1
#
_entry.id   AF-A0A1I8BQC3-F1
#
_cell.length_a   1.000
_cell.length_b   1.000
_cell.length_c   1.000
_cell.angle_alpha   90.00
_cell.angle_beta   90.00
_cell.angle_gamma   90.00
#
_symmetry.space_group_name_H-M   'P 1'
#
loop_
_entity.id
_entity.type
_entity.pdbx_description
1 polymer ?
#
loop_
_entity_poly.entity_id
_entity_poly.type
_entity_poly.pdbx_seq_one_letter_code
_entity_poly.pdbx_strand_id
1 'polypeptide(L)'
;MDPWIHCKFKLPFNSYIFISLGNKCYSQPTPTSKFWFTSCGHILCEGCAEPPNEIQKRKQCILCHVDAGYMQINRNMRPDLMDLFKPPKVLVSEYLTRINTTIAFQSYQRGHLTKYKDEQVKWIRLR
;
A
#
# COMPACT_ATOMS: atom_id res chain seq x y z
N MET A 1 20.25 -24.75 5.67
CA MET A 1 20.50 -23.30 5.53
C MET A 1 19.18 -22.69 5.11
N ASP A 2 18.51 -22.00 6.03
CA ASP A 2 17.26 -21.31 5.71
C ASP A 2 17.53 -20.18 4.70
N PRO A 3 16.90 -20.17 3.52
CA PRO A 3 17.13 -19.14 2.50
C PRO A 3 16.43 -17.81 2.83
N TRP A 4 15.76 -17.72 3.98
CA TRP A 4 15.02 -16.56 4.41
C TRP A 4 15.94 -15.61 5.20
N ILE A 5 16.70 -14.79 4.48
CA ILE A 5 17.35 -13.63 5.08
C ILE A 5 16.25 -12.68 5.56
N HIS A 6 15.90 -12.76 6.85
CA HIS A 6 14.99 -11.84 7.52
C HIS A 6 15.67 -10.46 7.69
N CYS A 7 15.87 -9.73 6.59
CA CYS A 7 16.32 -8.34 6.65
C CYS A 7 15.15 -7.47 7.12
N LYS A 8 15.20 -7.02 8.38
CA LYS A 8 14.33 -5.94 8.87
C LYS A 8 14.67 -4.67 8.10
N PHE A 9 13.87 -4.37 7.09
CA PHE A 9 14.03 -3.15 6.31
C PHE A 9 13.32 -2.00 7.03
N LYS A 10 14.08 -0.97 7.42
CA LYS A 10 13.50 0.29 7.90
C LYS A 10 13.28 1.17 6.69
N LEU A 11 12.05 1.18 6.17
CA LEU A 11 11.68 2.07 5.08
C LEU A 11 11.85 3.54 5.52
N PRO A 12 12.04 4.48 4.58
CA PRO A 12 12.15 5.92 4.89
C PRO A 12 10.89 6.51 5.56
N PHE A 13 9.84 5.69 5.75
CA PHE A 13 8.55 6.01 6.35
C PHE A 13 8.36 5.39 7.75
N ASN A 14 9.44 4.94 8.41
CA ASN A 14 9.40 4.37 9.76
C ASN A 14 8.49 3.13 9.91
N SER A 15 8.23 2.43 8.80
CA SER A 15 7.54 1.16 8.73
C SER A 15 8.53 0.02 8.52
N TYR A 16 8.33 -1.08 9.24
CA TYR A 16 9.02 -2.35 9.00
C TYR A 16 8.07 -3.23 8.21
N ILE A 17 8.47 -3.63 7.02
CA ILE A 17 7.71 -4.61 6.26
C ILE A 17 8.59 -5.80 6.03
N PHE A 18 8.04 -6.97 6.36
CA PHE A 18 8.60 -8.25 5.97
C PHE A 18 8.29 -8.43 4.48
N ILE A 19 9.11 -7.83 3.64
CA ILE A 19 9.04 -8.05 2.19
C ILE A 19 10.10 -9.10 1.90
N SER A 20 9.74 -10.16 1.17
CA SER A 20 10.73 -11.08 0.62
C SER A 20 11.61 -10.29 -0.34
N LEU A 21 12.76 -9.81 0.15
CA LEU A 21 13.80 -9.22 -0.66
C LEU A 21 14.37 -10.35 -1.52
N GLY A 22 13.84 -10.53 -2.72
CA GLY A 22 14.43 -11.40 -3.73
C GLY A 22 15.63 -10.71 -4.38
N ASN A 23 16.63 -10.36 -3.58
CA ASN A 23 17.86 -9.80 -4.12
C ASN A 23 18.78 -10.94 -4.54
N LYS A 24 19.11 -11.01 -5.83
CA LYS A 24 20.11 -11.97 -6.35
C LYS A 24 21.49 -11.74 -5.73
N CYS A 25 21.78 -10.53 -5.28
CA CYS A 25 23.10 -10.17 -4.74
C CYS A 25 23.31 -10.60 -3.28
N TYR A 26 22.27 -11.04 -2.56
CA TYR A 26 22.30 -11.42 -1.13
C TYR A 26 22.98 -10.39 -0.20
N SER A 27 23.17 -9.15 -0.67
CA SER A 27 23.89 -8.11 0.06
C SER A 27 23.00 -7.54 1.16
N GLN A 28 23.57 -7.32 2.34
CA GLN A 28 22.82 -6.69 3.42
C GLN A 28 22.51 -5.23 3.07
N PRO A 29 21.26 -4.78 3.25
CA PRO A 29 20.87 -3.42 2.99
C PRO A 29 21.47 -2.47 4.04
N THR A 30 22.07 -1.37 3.58
CA THR A 30 22.55 -0.27 4.42
C THR A 30 21.47 0.83 4.54
N PRO A 31 21.53 1.74 5.53
CA PRO A 31 20.57 2.85 5.64
C PRO A 31 20.52 3.79 4.43
N THR A 32 21.61 3.84 3.64
CA THR A 32 21.72 4.64 2.41
C THR A 32 21.34 3.87 1.14
N SER A 33 21.02 2.58 1.27
CA SER A 33 20.66 1.74 0.14
C SER A 33 19.34 2.22 -0.48
N LYS A 34 19.35 2.36 -1.81
CA LYS A 34 18.14 2.63 -2.59
C LYS A 34 17.51 1.33 -3.05
N PHE A 35 16.18 1.36 -3.18
CA PHE A 35 15.40 0.22 -3.61
C PHE A 35 14.47 0.61 -4.75
N TRP A 36 14.13 -0.39 -5.54
CA TRP A 36 13.23 -0.30 -6.67
C TRP A 36 12.09 -1.29 -6.48
N PHE A 37 10.87 -0.79 -6.66
CA PHE A 37 9.64 -1.56 -6.69
C PHE A 37 9.25 -1.82 -8.14
N THR A 38 8.89 -3.07 -8.44
CA THR A 38 8.45 -3.49 -9.78
C THR A 38 6.93 -3.63 -9.84
N SER A 39 6.33 -3.45 -11.01
CA SER A 39 4.86 -3.60 -11.17
C SER A 39 4.35 -5.03 -10.92
N CYS A 40 5.25 -6.02 -10.94
CA CYS A 40 4.94 -7.40 -10.54
C CYS A 40 5.00 -7.64 -9.01
N GLY A 41 5.28 -6.60 -8.21
CA GLY A 41 5.26 -6.67 -6.74
C GLY A 41 6.61 -6.96 -6.08
N HIS A 42 7.67 -7.18 -6.86
CA HIS A 42 9.01 -7.45 -6.32
C HIS A 42 9.79 -6.19 -5.98
N ILE A 43 10.64 -6.28 -4.95
CA ILE A 43 11.54 -5.21 -4.51
C ILE A 43 12.99 -5.64 -4.67
N LEU A 44 13.78 -4.75 -5.26
CA LEU A 44 15.16 -4.97 -5.65
C LEU A 44 16.04 -3.85 -5.10
N CYS A 45 17.26 -4.15 -4.69
CA CYS A 45 18.26 -3.11 -4.39
C CYS A 45 18.72 -2.39 -5.66
N GLU A 46 19.35 -1.22 -5.53
CA GLU A 46 19.93 -0.46 -6.65
C GLU A 46 20.78 -1.35 -7.56
N GLY A 47 21.71 -2.15 -7.03
CA GLY A 47 22.54 -3.03 -7.85
C GLY A 47 21.80 -4.21 -8.53
N CYS A 48 20.63 -4.60 -8.03
CA CYS A 48 19.77 -5.60 -8.69
C CYS A 48 18.78 -4.96 -9.67
N ALA A 49 18.60 -3.64 -9.63
CA ALA A 49 17.69 -2.89 -10.48
C ALA A 49 18.41 -2.14 -11.61
N GLU A 50 19.63 -1.65 -11.35
CA GLU A 50 20.51 -1.05 -12.35
C GLU A 50 20.92 -2.09 -13.40
N PRO A 51 21.13 -1.68 -14.66
CA PRO A 51 21.33 -2.60 -15.78
C PRO A 51 22.78 -3.06 -15.95
N PRO A 52 23.08 -4.35 -15.72
CA PRO A 52 24.18 -5.03 -16.41
C PRO A 52 23.70 -6.17 -17.32
N ASN A 53 22.40 -6.49 -17.36
CA ASN A 53 21.89 -7.72 -17.99
C ASN A 53 20.79 -7.47 -19.05
N GLU A 54 20.73 -8.36 -20.04
CA GLU A 54 19.78 -8.30 -21.17
C GLU A 54 18.31 -8.38 -20.73
N ILE A 55 18.03 -8.97 -19.58
CA ILE A 55 16.68 -9.12 -18.99
C ILE A 55 16.11 -7.74 -18.62
N GLN A 56 16.89 -6.89 -17.97
CA GLN A 56 16.46 -5.54 -17.58
C GLN A 56 16.35 -4.57 -18.77
N LYS A 57 17.14 -4.77 -19.85
CA LYS A 57 16.95 -4.04 -21.13
C LYS A 57 15.57 -4.30 -21.74
N ARG A 58 15.05 -5.52 -21.57
CA ARG A 58 13.68 -5.89 -21.96
C ARG A 58 12.62 -5.46 -20.95
N LYS A 59 13.01 -4.72 -19.90
CA LYS A 59 12.15 -4.31 -18.78
C LYS A 59 11.50 -5.49 -18.06
N GLN A 60 12.20 -6.62 -17.96
CA GLN A 60 11.68 -7.80 -17.26
C GLN A 60 12.18 -7.85 -15.82
N CYS A 61 11.29 -8.25 -14.91
CA CYS A 61 11.65 -8.51 -13.53
C CYS A 61 12.67 -9.65 -13.45
N ILE A 62 13.76 -9.46 -12.70
CA ILE A 62 14.79 -10.51 -12.56
C ILE A 62 14.35 -11.72 -11.72
N LEU A 63 13.24 -11.62 -11.00
CA LEU A 63 12.73 -12.68 -10.12
C LEU A 63 11.68 -13.55 -10.79
N CYS A 64 10.72 -12.94 -11.48
CA CYS A 64 9.64 -13.67 -12.13
C CYS A 64 9.68 -13.63 -13.67
N HIS A 65 10.62 -12.88 -14.25
CA HIS A 65 10.80 -12.73 -15.70
C HIS A 65 9.59 -12.18 -16.47
N VAL A 66 8.62 -11.61 -15.76
CA VAL A 66 7.49 -10.88 -16.34
C VAL A 66 7.91 -9.45 -16.67
N ASP A 67 7.42 -8.92 -17.79
CA ASP A 67 7.57 -7.51 -18.15
C ASP A 67 7.02 -6.63 -17.02
N ALA A 68 7.87 -5.79 -16.45
CA ALA A 68 7.55 -4.99 -15.28
C ALA A 68 8.11 -3.57 -15.38
N GLY A 69 7.30 -2.60 -14.99
CA GLY A 69 7.77 -1.24 -14.75
C GLY A 69 8.59 -1.19 -13.47
N TYR A 70 9.62 -0.35 -13.43
CA TYR A 70 10.50 -0.14 -12.27
C TYR A 70 10.28 1.27 -11.73
N MET A 71 10.10 1.39 -10.42
CA MET A 71 9.97 2.67 -9.72
C MET A 71 10.83 2.68 -8.46
N GLN A 72 11.62 3.74 -8.27
CA GLN A 72 12.41 3.87 -7.05
C GLN A 72 11.51 4.09 -5.84
N ILE A 73 11.76 3.37 -4.75
CA ILE A 73 11.10 3.56 -3.46
C ILE A 73 11.71 4.80 -2.79
N ASN A 74 10.98 5.89 -2.77
CA ASN A 74 11.37 7.15 -2.14
C ASN A 74 10.12 7.93 -1.67
N ARG A 75 10.32 9.08 -1.02
CA ARG A 75 9.24 9.95 -0.51
C ARG A 75 8.39 10.62 -1.60
N ASN A 76 8.83 10.54 -2.85
CA ASN A 76 8.14 11.12 -4.00
C ASN A 76 7.31 10.06 -4.74
N MET A 77 7.20 8.84 -4.19
CA MET A 77 6.33 7.80 -4.71
C MET A 77 4.86 8.23 -4.60
N ARG A 78 4.02 7.72 -5.50
CA ARG A 78 2.58 8.03 -5.46
C ARG A 78 1.96 7.56 -4.13
N PRO A 79 1.05 8.34 -3.52
CA PRO A 79 0.47 8.02 -2.21
C PRO A 79 -0.21 6.64 -2.14
N ASP A 80 -0.87 6.22 -3.21
CA ASP A 80 -1.53 4.91 -3.32
C ASP A 80 -0.53 3.75 -3.24
N LEU A 81 0.66 3.92 -3.81
CA LEU A 81 1.73 2.93 -3.68
C LEU A 81 2.44 3.01 -2.33
N MET A 82 2.51 4.20 -1.71
CA MET A 82 3.03 4.36 -0.36
C MET A 82 2.19 3.62 0.69
N ASP A 83 0.88 3.50 0.48
CA ASP A 83 -0.01 2.75 1.36
C ASP A 83 0.34 1.25 1.41
N LEU A 84 0.85 0.68 0.32
CA LEU A 84 1.38 -0.70 0.31
C LEU A 84 2.53 -0.88 1.31
N PHE A 85 3.17 0.23 1.69
CA PHE A 85 4.31 0.25 2.59
C PHE A 85 3.96 0.59 4.05
N LYS A 86 2.68 0.76 4.39
CA LYS A 86 2.24 1.05 5.75
C LYS A 86 2.14 -0.23 6.61
N PRO A 87 2.32 -0.13 7.94
CA PRO A 87 2.06 -1.26 8.82
C PRO A 87 0.59 -1.73 8.72
N PRO A 88 0.31 -3.04 8.65
CA PRO A 88 -1.06 -3.55 8.49
C PRO A 88 -2.04 -3.03 9.55
N LYS A 89 -1.59 -2.88 10.80
CA LYS A 89 -2.40 -2.33 11.90
C LYS A 89 -2.88 -0.90 11.62
N VAL A 90 -2.03 -0.08 11.00
CA VAL A 90 -2.37 1.31 10.66
C VAL A 90 -3.40 1.33 9.54
N LEU A 91 -3.18 0.54 8.48
CA LEU A 91 -4.11 0.42 7.35
C LEU A 91 -5.51 -0.02 7.80
N VAL A 92 -5.58 -1.06 8.62
CA VAL A 92 -6.84 -1.57 9.15
C VAL A 92 -7.54 -0.52 10.00
N SER A 93 -6.82 0.17 10.88
CA SER A 93 -7.37 1.24 11.72
C SER A 93 -7.93 2.41 10.91
N GLU A 94 -7.16 2.89 9.92
CA GLU A 94 -7.58 3.98 9.01
C GLU A 94 -8.85 3.59 8.24
N TYR A 95 -8.89 2.36 7.74
CA TYR A 95 -10.03 1.85 6.97
C TYR A 95 -11.29 1.69 7.83
N LEU A 96 -11.16 1.08 9.01
CA LEU A 96 -12.28 0.93 9.95
C LEU A 96 -12.83 2.28 10.41
N THR A 97 -11.95 3.26 10.65
CA THR A 97 -12.35 4.63 11.00
C THR A 97 -13.21 5.23 9.89
N ARG A 98 -12.76 5.15 8.63
CA ARG A 98 -13.53 5.66 7.48
C ARG A 98 -14.90 5.00 7.33
N ILE A 99 -14.98 3.68 7.55
CA ILE A 99 -16.26 2.96 7.52
C ILE A 99 -17.17 3.48 8.62
N ASN A 100 -16.69 3.54 9.86
CA ASN A 100 -17.49 3.97 11.00
C ASN A 100 -18.00 5.41 10.84
N THR A 101 -17.16 6.33 10.35
CA THR A 101 -17.57 7.70 10.03
C THR A 101 -18.68 7.71 8.98
N THR A 102 -18.54 6.91 7.93
CA THR A 102 -19.56 6.81 6.86
C THR A 102 -20.88 6.27 7.41
N ILE A 103 -20.84 5.21 8.21
CA ILE A 103 -22.02 4.61 8.85
C ILE A 103 -22.71 5.62 9.76
N ALA A 104 -21.93 6.32 10.60
CA ALA A 104 -22.47 7.33 11.52
C ALA A 104 -23.16 8.46 10.76
N PHE A 105 -22.52 8.98 9.71
CA PHE A 105 -23.12 10.00 8.84
C PHE A 105 -24.43 9.51 8.22
N GLN A 106 -24.42 8.34 7.59
CA GLN A 106 -25.61 7.80 6.95
C GLN A 106 -26.73 7.52 7.95
N SER A 107 -26.42 7.05 9.15
CA SER A 107 -27.40 6.81 10.22
C SER A 107 -28.06 8.12 10.67
N TYR A 108 -27.25 9.16 10.86
CA TYR A 108 -27.73 10.50 11.22
C TYR A 108 -28.65 11.08 10.15
N GLN A 109 -28.27 11.00 8.87
CA GLN A 109 -29.09 11.48 7.76
C GLN A 109 -30.40 10.68 7.62
N ARG A 110 -30.36 9.34 7.78
CA ARG A 110 -31.57 8.51 7.80
C ARG A 110 -32.52 8.93 8.92
N GLY A 111 -32.00 9.22 10.11
CA GLY A 111 -32.79 9.70 11.24
C GLY A 111 -33.53 11.00 10.94
N HIS A 112 -32.87 11.96 10.29
CA HIS A 112 -33.49 13.22 9.86
C HIS A 112 -34.59 13.01 8.81
N LEU A 113 -34.31 12.17 7.80
CA LEU A 113 -35.29 11.86 6.77
C LEU A 113 -36.54 11.19 7.35
N THR A 114 -36.37 10.26 8.28
CA THR A 114 -37.50 9.59 8.94
C THR A 114 -38.36 10.59 9.71
N LYS A 115 -37.73 11.47 10.53
CA LYS A 115 -38.46 12.51 11.28
C LYS A 115 -39.28 13.43 10.36
N TYR A 116 -38.66 13.89 9.28
CA TYR A 116 -39.34 14.74 8.29
C TYR A 116 -40.57 14.04 7.68
N LYS A 117 -40.43 12.76 7.30
CA LYS A 117 -41.54 11.97 6.76
C LYS A 117 -42.66 11.76 7.78
N ASP A 118 -42.31 11.47 9.04
CA ASP A 118 -43.28 11.29 10.11
C ASP A 118 -44.09 12.57 10.36
N GLU A 119 -43.42 13.73 10.36
CA GLU A 119 -44.08 15.03 10.45
C GLU A 119 -45.01 15.27 9.26
N GLN A 120 -44.57 14.99 8.03
CA GLN A 120 -45.44 15.10 6.86
C GLN A 120 -46.70 14.23 6.96
N VAL A 121 -46.56 12.97 7.41
CA VAL A 121 -47.72 12.08 7.59
C VAL A 121 -48.68 12.62 8.64
N LYS A 122 -48.18 13.17 9.75
CA LYS A 122 -49.01 13.83 10.77
C LYS A 122 -49.76 15.03 10.19
N TRP A 123 -49.07 15.89 9.45
CA TRP A 123 -49.67 17.05 8.79
C TRP A 123 -50.78 16.66 7.80
N ILE A 124 -50.60 15.57 7.05
CA ILE A 124 -51.61 15.05 6.12
C ILE A 124 -52.84 14.52 6.88
N ARG A 125 -52.66 13.81 8.00
CA ARG A 125 -53.77 13.22 8.79
C ARG A 125 -54.63 14.23 9.55
N LEU A 126 -54.11 15.43 9.80
CA LEU A 126 -54.82 16.51 10.52
C LEU A 126 -55.63 17.42 9.59
N ARG A 127 -55.58 17.17 8.27
CA ARG A 127 -56.36 17.87 7.23
C ARG A 127 -57.50 16.98 6.76
#